data_AF-A0AAW3A6I6-F1
#
_entry.id   AF-A0AAW3A6I6-F1
#
_cell.length_a   1.000
_cell.length_b   1.000
_cell.length_c   1.000
_cell.angle_alpha   90.00
_cell.angle_beta   90.00
_cell.angle_gamma   90.00
#
_symmetry.space_group_name_H-M   'P 1'
#
loop_
_entity.id
_entity.type
_entity.pdbx_description
1 polymer ?
#
loop_
_entity_poly.entity_id
_entity_poly.type
_entity_poly.pdbx_seq_one_letter_code
_entity_poly.pdbx_strand_id
1 'polypeptide(L)'
;MDLHNPNLPPITAGILYGLSLILFIDGLVLAQKESSVENHFSFVQCIPAIFSTMGLLLLHLVSPSEVKEGDGRGRVLLFMSWLSMFGSSVGALAIVFFCYTGKQTRTRAAPGVSLVLYTCLAPVITSLLWWSRRVSDSNEW
;
A
#
# COMPACT_ATOMS: atom_id res chain seq x y z
N MET A 1 -23.50 -21.06 6.40
CA MET A 1 -22.97 -19.82 5.79
C MET A 1 -21.86 -20.24 4.86
N ASP A 2 -22.18 -20.36 3.57
CA ASP A 2 -21.18 -20.69 2.54
C ASP A 2 -20.14 -19.57 2.46
N LEU A 3 -18.93 -19.86 2.94
CA LEU A 3 -17.77 -18.96 2.95
C LEU A 3 -17.08 -18.88 1.57
N HIS A 4 -17.70 -19.42 0.52
CA HIS A 4 -17.11 -19.57 -0.81
C HIS A 4 -17.74 -18.60 -1.83
N ASN A 5 -17.82 -17.31 -1.50
CA ASN A 5 -18.17 -16.30 -2.49
C ASN A 5 -16.88 -15.74 -3.12
N PRO A 6 -16.56 -16.08 -4.39
CA PRO A 6 -15.31 -15.69 -5.05
C PRO A 6 -15.15 -14.17 -5.20
N ASN A 7 -16.23 -13.40 -5.02
CA ASN A 7 -16.25 -11.94 -5.15
C ASN A 7 -15.96 -11.19 -3.84
N LEU A 8 -15.98 -11.86 -2.67
CA LEU A 8 -15.73 -11.19 -1.39
C LEU A 8 -14.30 -10.62 -1.27
N PRO A 9 -13.22 -11.36 -1.62
CA PRO A 9 -11.87 -10.86 -1.43
C PRO A 9 -11.54 -9.58 -2.23
N PRO A 10 -11.94 -9.43 -3.51
CA PRO A 10 -11.76 -8.19 -4.25
C PRO A 10 -12.53 -7.00 -3.67
N ILE A 11 -13.78 -7.21 -3.22
CA ILE A 11 -14.58 -6.14 -2.61
C ILE A 11 -13.94 -5.68 -1.29
N THR A 12 -13.53 -6.62 -0.43
CA THR A 12 -12.85 -6.31 0.83
C THR A 12 -11.52 -5.59 0.57
N ALA A 13 -10.74 -6.02 -0.42
CA ALA A 13 -9.50 -5.37 -0.83
C ALA A 13 -9.74 -3.93 -1.31
N GLY A 14 -10.77 -3.70 -2.12
CA GLY A 14 -11.16 -2.36 -2.59
C GLY A 14 -11.58 -1.43 -1.45
N ILE A 15 -12.41 -1.93 -0.51
CA ILE A 15 -12.83 -1.17 0.68
C ILE A 15 -11.62 -0.82 1.55
N LEU A 16 -10.75 -1.79 1.83
CA LEU A 16 -9.54 -1.57 2.62
C LEU A 16 -8.61 -0.55 1.96
N TYR A 17 -8.40 -0.64 0.66
CA TYR A 17 -7.60 0.32 -0.09
C TYR A 17 -8.21 1.72 -0.04
N GLY A 18 -9.52 1.84 -0.29
CA GLY A 18 -10.23 3.11 -0.27
C GLY A 18 -10.19 3.79 1.10
N LEU A 19 -10.46 3.04 2.17
CA LEU A 19 -10.37 3.56 3.54
C LEU A 19 -8.95 4.00 3.88
N SER A 20 -7.96 3.19 3.51
CA SER A 20 -6.55 3.52 3.70
C SER A 20 -6.16 4.82 2.99
N LEU A 21 -6.59 4.99 1.75
CA LEU A 21 -6.32 6.19 0.95
C LEU A 21 -6.99 7.44 1.55
N ILE A 22 -8.24 7.32 2.00
CA ILE A 22 -8.97 8.43 2.65
C ILE A 22 -8.24 8.85 3.93
N LEU A 23 -7.82 7.91 4.77
CA LEU A 23 -7.07 8.21 5.99
C LEU A 23 -5.70 8.85 5.68
N PHE A 24 -5.05 8.42 4.61
CA PHE A 24 -3.81 9.03 4.14
C PHE A 24 -4.02 10.49 3.72
N ILE A 25 -5.06 10.75 2.90
CA ILE A 25 -5.41 12.11 2.44
C ILE A 25 -5.82 12.99 3.63
N ASP A 26 -6.60 12.48 4.59
CA ASP A 26 -6.97 13.24 5.79
C ASP A 26 -5.73 13.61 6.61
N GLY A 27 -4.80 12.68 6.80
CA GLY A 27 -3.51 12.97 7.45
C GLY A 27 -2.71 14.04 6.70
N LEU A 28 -2.70 13.99 5.36
CA LEU A 28 -2.05 15.00 4.52
C LEU A 28 -2.67 16.38 4.72
N VAL A 29 -4.00 16.49 4.63
CA VAL A 29 -4.75 17.74 4.84
C VAL A 29 -4.53 18.28 6.24
N LEU A 30 -4.47 17.42 7.25
CA LEU A 30 -4.22 17.82 8.63
C LEU A 30 -2.81 18.41 8.79
N ALA A 31 -1.80 17.83 8.13
CA ALA A 31 -0.44 18.34 8.18
C ALA A 31 -0.26 19.70 7.48
N GLN A 32 -1.05 19.98 6.44
CA GLN A 32 -1.05 21.29 5.77
C GLN A 32 -1.67 22.40 6.64
N LYS A 33 -2.46 22.03 7.67
CA LYS A 33 -3.08 22.98 8.61
C LYS A 33 -2.18 23.34 9.78
N GLU A 34 -0.95 22.81 9.85
CA GLU A 34 -0.02 23.22 10.92
C GLU A 34 0.40 24.69 10.76
N SER A 35 0.54 25.38 11.90
CA SER A 35 0.91 26.81 11.95
C SER A 35 2.34 27.06 11.50
N SER A 36 3.23 26.08 11.66
CA SER A 36 4.61 26.15 11.19
C SER A 36 4.75 25.52 9.81
N VAL A 37 5.23 26.30 8.85
CA VAL A 37 5.51 25.86 7.47
C VAL A 37 6.56 24.75 7.43
N GLU A 38 7.51 24.74 8.37
CA GLU A 38 8.53 23.68 8.48
C GLU A 38 7.95 22.31 8.84
N ASN A 39 6.73 22.30 9.40
CA ASN A 39 6.01 21.08 9.73
C ASN A 39 4.95 20.72 8.68
N HIS A 40 4.87 21.45 7.57
CA HIS A 40 4.00 21.05 6.47
C HIS A 40 4.48 19.74 5.84
N PHE A 41 3.53 18.96 5.35
CA PHE A 41 3.86 17.72 4.68
C PHE A 41 4.45 18.03 3.31
N SER A 42 5.68 17.58 3.08
CA SER A 42 6.40 17.83 1.83
C SER A 42 6.14 16.72 0.81
N PHE A 43 6.28 17.02 -0.48
CA PHE A 43 6.14 16.01 -1.55
C PHE A 43 7.06 14.80 -1.36
N VAL A 44 8.27 15.00 -0.83
CA VAL A 44 9.23 13.92 -0.53
C VAL A 44 8.64 12.89 0.45
N GLN A 45 7.77 13.32 1.36
CA GLN A 45 7.09 12.44 2.32
C GLN A 45 5.97 11.61 1.67
N CYS A 46 5.51 11.98 0.46
CA CYS A 46 4.57 11.17 -0.33
C CYS A 46 5.24 10.05 -1.12
N ILE A 47 6.57 10.09 -1.31
CA ILE A 47 7.30 9.12 -2.15
C ILE A 47 6.97 7.67 -1.75
N PRO A 48 6.98 7.27 -0.47
CA PRO A 48 6.59 5.92 -0.08
C PRO A 48 5.17 5.54 -0.53
N ALA A 49 4.20 6.43 -0.33
CA ALA A 49 2.82 6.17 -0.77
C ALA A 49 2.75 5.92 -2.29
N ILE A 50 3.47 6.71 -3.09
CA ILE A 50 3.52 6.56 -4.55
C ILE A 50 4.10 5.19 -4.95
N PHE A 51 5.26 4.81 -4.39
CA PHE A 51 5.87 3.50 -4.66
C PHE A 51 5.00 2.34 -4.20
N SER A 52 4.27 2.51 -3.10
CA SER A 52 3.28 1.55 -2.61
C SER A 52 2.15 1.35 -3.62
N THR A 53 1.56 2.44 -4.13
CA THR A 53 0.51 2.39 -5.15
C THR A 53 1.02 1.78 -6.46
N MET A 54 2.22 2.18 -6.91
CA MET A 54 2.83 1.63 -8.12
C MET A 54 3.07 0.12 -7.99
N GLY A 55 3.56 -0.36 -6.85
CA GLY A 55 3.74 -1.79 -6.60
C GLY A 55 2.43 -2.56 -6.66
N LEU A 56 1.34 -1.98 -6.14
CA LEU A 56 0.00 -2.57 -6.23
C LEU A 56 -0.52 -2.61 -7.68
N LEU A 57 -0.28 -1.55 -8.47
CA LEU A 57 -0.65 -1.51 -9.89
C LEU A 57 0.16 -2.51 -10.73
N LEU A 58 1.47 -2.63 -10.48
CA LEU A 58 2.33 -3.60 -11.16
C LEU A 58 1.84 -5.03 -10.95
N LEU A 59 1.36 -5.37 -9.75
CA LEU A 59 0.82 -6.70 -9.47
C LEU A 59 -0.47 -6.99 -10.27
N HIS A 60 -1.29 -5.98 -10.55
CA HIS A 60 -2.47 -6.17 -11.41
C HIS A 60 -2.08 -6.55 -12.84
N LEU A 61 -0.90 -6.15 -13.31
CA LEU A 61 -0.39 -6.49 -14.64
C LEU A 61 0.17 -7.91 -14.74
N VAL A 62 0.43 -8.58 -13.60
CA VAL A 62 0.97 -9.94 -13.58
C VAL A 62 -0.18 -10.95 -13.66
N SER A 63 -0.12 -11.89 -14.60
CA SER A 63 -1.04 -13.03 -14.61
C SER A 63 -0.51 -14.17 -13.71
N PRO A 64 -1.35 -14.83 -12.90
CA PRO A 64 -0.94 -16.01 -12.14
C PRO A 64 -0.47 -17.17 -13.04
N SER A 65 -1.05 -17.31 -14.24
CA SER A 65 -0.64 -18.30 -15.25
C SER A 65 0.82 -18.12 -15.70
N GLU A 66 1.21 -16.90 -16.06
CA GLU A 66 2.59 -16.56 -16.46
C GLU A 66 3.60 -16.98 -15.37
N VAL A 67 3.26 -16.77 -14.10
CA VAL A 67 4.14 -17.14 -12.97
C VAL A 67 4.21 -18.67 -12.80
N LYS A 68 3.09 -19.37 -12.96
CA LYS A 68 2.98 -20.84 -12.85
C LYS A 68 3.74 -21.55 -13.97
N GLU A 69 3.61 -21.06 -15.19
CA GLU A 69 4.28 -21.58 -16.39
C GLU A 69 5.77 -21.23 -16.43
N GLY A 70 6.20 -20.30 -15.58
CA GLY A 70 7.61 -19.97 -15.40
C GLY A 70 8.13 -18.88 -16.34
N ASP A 71 7.23 -18.04 -16.87
CA ASP A 71 7.63 -16.84 -17.59
C ASP A 71 8.47 -15.92 -16.67
N GLY A 72 9.70 -15.66 -17.08
CA GLY A 72 10.64 -14.80 -16.37
C GLY A 72 10.08 -13.38 -16.19
N ARG A 73 9.31 -12.87 -17.16
CA ARG A 73 8.73 -11.53 -17.08
C ARG A 73 7.70 -11.44 -15.96
N GLY A 74 6.75 -12.38 -15.89
CA GLY A 74 5.76 -12.44 -14.82
C GLY A 74 6.39 -12.54 -13.43
N ARG A 75 7.43 -13.36 -13.27
CA ARG A 75 8.18 -13.50 -12.01
C ARG A 75 8.92 -12.24 -11.60
N VAL A 76 9.60 -11.58 -12.55
CA VAL A 76 10.31 -10.32 -12.29
C VAL A 76 9.34 -9.20 -11.91
N LEU A 77 8.23 -9.07 -12.64
CA LEU A 77 7.20 -8.07 -12.31
C LEU A 77 6.57 -8.33 -10.94
N LEU A 78 6.29 -9.59 -10.60
CA LEU A 78 5.79 -9.96 -9.28
C LEU A 78 6.80 -9.57 -8.19
N PHE A 79 8.08 -9.92 -8.37
CA PHE A 79 9.14 -9.56 -7.44
C PHE A 79 9.28 -8.05 -7.27
N MET A 80 9.30 -7.29 -8.37
CA MET A 80 9.39 -5.83 -8.34
C MET A 80 8.17 -5.19 -7.67
N SER A 81 6.98 -5.76 -7.86
CA SER A 81 5.75 -5.31 -7.19
C SER A 81 5.88 -5.43 -5.67
N TRP A 82 6.30 -6.60 -5.19
CA TRP A 82 6.54 -6.85 -3.76
C TRP A 82 7.66 -5.97 -3.20
N LEU A 83 8.77 -5.87 -3.92
CA LEU A 83 9.91 -5.04 -3.52
C LEU A 83 9.51 -3.57 -3.39
N SER A 84 8.72 -3.05 -4.33
CA SER A 84 8.22 -1.67 -4.29
C SER A 84 7.32 -1.44 -3.07
N MET A 85 6.38 -2.35 -2.80
CA MET A 85 5.48 -2.22 -1.64
C MET A 85 6.23 -2.35 -0.31
N PHE A 86 7.03 -3.41 -0.10
CA PHE A 86 7.78 -3.58 1.16
C PHE A 86 8.83 -2.48 1.35
N GLY A 87 9.55 -2.11 0.28
CA GLY A 87 10.50 -1.01 0.29
C GLY A 87 9.82 0.31 0.67
N SER A 88 8.60 0.54 0.18
CA SER A 88 7.82 1.71 0.58
C SER A 88 7.40 1.69 2.05
N SER A 89 6.99 0.53 2.61
CA SER A 89 6.64 0.44 4.03
C SER A 89 7.84 0.76 4.92
N VAL A 90 9.02 0.23 4.58
CA VAL A 90 10.28 0.54 5.27
C VAL A 90 10.64 2.02 5.12
N GLY A 91 10.51 2.57 3.91
CA GLY A 91 10.74 3.99 3.66
C GLY A 91 9.80 4.90 4.46
N ALA A 92 8.52 4.54 4.57
CA ALA A 92 7.56 5.26 5.39
C ALA A 92 7.94 5.23 6.88
N LEU A 93 8.36 4.07 7.40
CA LEU A 93 8.85 3.94 8.78
C LEU A 93 10.10 4.80 9.02
N ALA A 94 11.04 4.82 8.08
CA ALA A 94 12.22 5.67 8.16
C ALA A 94 11.84 7.16 8.21
N ILE A 95 10.91 7.61 7.37
CA ILE A 95 10.40 8.99 7.40
C ILE A 95 9.74 9.30 8.74
N VAL A 96 8.93 8.39 9.29
CA VAL A 96 8.33 8.58 10.62
C VAL A 96 9.41 8.72 11.68
N PHE A 97 10.42 7.85 11.65
CA PHE A 97 11.53 7.92 12.59
C PHE A 97 12.29 9.25 12.49
N PHE A 98 12.73 9.66 11.29
CA PHE A 98 13.54 10.87 11.14
C PHE A 98 12.75 12.17 11.25
N CYS A 99 11.48 12.22 10.84
CA CYS A 99 10.71 13.45 10.79
C CYS A 99 9.73 13.64 11.96
N TYR A 100 9.40 12.58 12.69
CA TYR A 100 8.38 12.61 13.74
C TYR A 100 8.87 12.11 15.11
N THR A 101 9.99 11.39 15.20
CA THR A 101 10.60 11.07 16.50
C THR A 101 11.29 12.32 17.08
N GLY A 102 10.98 12.66 18.34
CA GLY A 102 11.63 13.76 19.06
C GLY A 102 11.07 15.18 18.84
N LYS A 103 10.08 15.37 17.96
CA LYS A 103 9.45 16.69 17.77
C LYS A 103 8.33 16.96 18.79
N GLN A 104 8.67 17.49 19.96
CA GLN A 104 7.70 18.08 20.92
C GLN A 104 6.99 19.35 20.38
N THR A 105 7.47 19.91 19.26
CA THR A 105 6.93 21.14 18.65
C THR A 105 5.78 20.90 17.66
N ARG A 106 5.55 19.66 17.24
CA ARG A 106 4.42 19.31 16.38
C ARG A 106 3.18 19.04 17.22
N THR A 107 2.05 19.58 16.79
CA THR A 107 0.78 19.38 17.47
C THR A 107 0.31 17.93 17.36
N ARG A 108 0.65 17.21 16.27
CA ARG A 108 0.18 15.83 16.01
C ARG A 108 1.17 14.99 15.17
N ALA A 109 1.31 13.71 15.53
CA ALA A 109 2.04 12.71 14.75
C ALA A 109 1.18 11.99 13.69
N ALA A 110 -0.10 12.33 13.60
CA ALA A 110 -1.10 11.72 12.72
C ALA A 110 -0.69 11.53 11.25
N PRO A 111 -0.05 12.49 10.56
CA PRO A 111 0.34 12.31 9.15
C PRO A 111 1.44 11.25 8.93
N GLY A 112 2.35 11.09 9.88
CA GLY A 112 3.34 10.02 9.81
C GLY A 112 2.69 8.65 9.99
N VAL A 113 1.76 8.54 10.95
CA VAL A 113 1.02 7.31 11.20
C VAL A 113 0.14 6.92 10.01
N SER A 114 -0.55 7.88 9.38
CA SER A 114 -1.39 7.60 8.21
C SER A 114 -0.56 7.12 7.00
N LEU A 115 0.63 7.68 6.79
CA LEU A 115 1.56 7.22 5.75
C LEU A 115 2.02 5.77 5.98
N VAL A 116 2.40 5.43 7.21
CA VAL A 116 2.82 4.06 7.56
C VAL A 116 1.65 3.09 7.42
N LEU A 117 0.47 3.46 7.92
CA LEU A 117 -0.74 2.63 7.76
C LEU A 117 -1.05 2.37 6.29
N TYR A 118 -0.97 3.39 5.44
CA TYR A 118 -1.20 3.25 4.01
C TYR A 118 -0.23 2.28 3.33
N THR A 119 1.07 2.50 3.56
CA THR A 119 2.12 1.69 2.94
C THR A 119 2.19 0.26 3.49
N CYS A 120 1.75 0.01 4.73
CA CYS A 120 1.66 -1.34 5.31
C CYS A 120 0.40 -2.10 4.87
N LEU A 121 -0.70 -1.40 4.57
CA LEU A 121 -1.93 -2.03 4.10
C LEU A 121 -1.81 -2.51 2.65
N ALA A 122 -1.01 -1.85 1.81
CA ALA A 122 -0.85 -2.25 0.41
C ALA A 122 -0.35 -3.70 0.22
N PRO A 123 0.71 -4.20 0.90
CA PRO A 123 1.09 -5.61 0.86
C PRO A 123 -0.04 -6.57 1.29
N VAL A 124 -0.85 -6.19 2.28
CA VAL A 124 -1.96 -7.00 2.78
C VAL A 124 -3.08 -7.10 1.74
N ILE A 125 -3.48 -5.96 1.19
CA ILE A 125 -4.50 -5.86 0.12
C ILE A 125 -4.04 -6.65 -1.10
N THR A 126 -2.77 -6.49 -1.48
CA THR A 126 -2.16 -7.21 -2.59
C THR A 126 -2.13 -8.72 -2.35
N SER A 127 -1.82 -9.18 -1.12
CA SER A 127 -1.88 -10.60 -0.76
C SER A 127 -3.28 -11.18 -0.95
N LEU A 128 -4.31 -10.45 -0.52
CA LEU A 128 -5.71 -10.85 -0.66
C LEU A 128 -6.13 -10.95 -2.13
N LEU A 129 -5.78 -9.94 -2.94
CA LEU A 129 -6.08 -9.92 -4.38
C LEU A 129 -5.35 -11.04 -5.12
N TRP A 130 -4.07 -11.24 -4.82
CA TRP A 130 -3.26 -12.30 -5.43
C TRP A 130 -3.81 -13.68 -5.09
N TRP A 131 -4.17 -13.91 -3.83
CA TRP A 131 -4.80 -15.16 -3.40
C TRP A 131 -6.12 -15.41 -4.14
N SER A 132 -6.98 -14.39 -4.22
CA SER A 132 -8.26 -14.48 -4.93
C SER A 132 -8.10 -14.86 -6.40
N ARG A 133 -7.13 -14.24 -7.10
CA ARG A 133 -6.84 -14.53 -8.51
C ARG A 133 -6.33 -15.96 -8.70
N ARG A 134 -5.45 -16.45 -7.81
CA ARG A 134 -4.96 -17.83 -7.87
C ARG A 134 -6.08 -18.87 -7.66
N VAL A 135 -7.00 -18.63 -6.74
CA VAL A 135 -8.14 -19.53 -6.50
C VAL A 135 -9.08 -19.54 -7.71
N SER A 136 -9.36 -18.37 -8.29
CA SER A 136 -10.17 -18.27 -9.51
C SER A 136 -9.55 -19.07 -10.66
N ASP A 137 -8.27 -18.85 -10.97
CA ASP A 137 -7.56 -19.55 -12.05
C ASP A 137 -7.46 -21.08 -11.82
N SER A 138 -7.47 -21.53 -10.56
CA SER A 138 -7.45 -22.97 -10.26
C SER A 138 -8.79 -23.67 -10.48
N ASN A 139 -9.90 -22.92 -10.48
CA ASN A 139 -11.25 -23.45 -10.66
C ASN A 139 -11.69 -23.50 -12.14
N GLU A 140 -10.89 -22.97 -13.07
CA GLU A 140 -11.16 -23.00 -14.52
C GLU A 140 -10.67 -24.31 -15.21
N TRP A 141 -10.53 -25.40 -14.46
CA TRP A 141 -10.17 -26.75 -14.97
C TRP A 141 -11.32 -27.74 -14.81
#